data_AF-A0A5S9ML30-F1
#
_entry.id   AF-A0A5S9ML30-F1
#
_cell.length_a   1.000
_cell.length_b   1.000
_cell.length_c   1.000
_cell.angle_alpha   90.00
_cell.angle_beta   90.00
_cell.angle_gamma   90.00
#
_symmetry.space_group_name_H-M   'P 1'
#
loop_
_entity.id
_entity.type
_entity.pdbx_description
1 polymer ?
#
loop_
_entity_poly.entity_id
_entity_poly.type
_entity_poly.pdbx_seq_one_letter_code
_entity_poly.pdbx_strand_id
1 'polypeptide(L)'
;MEHFDFDRQIDKLDQNDLLYLTIKRFSEIDLHPERVSNIEMGYVFEELIRRFNEYAEAGDHYTPREVIRLMTHLLFLHDDASILTKPGLTQTLYDCAAGTGGMGSVAQEYLLNQNPTAHLEFFGQEINPESYAICKADLLIKGEDARNIRLGNTLSNDLFPHDTFDYLISNPPYGVDWKSYEKAIKNEHEHENKVLMVVSDLVRLVQVTGSYYFSCT
;
A
#
# COMPACT_ATOMS: atom_id res chain seq x y z
N MET A 1 -0.93 -6.90 -15.31
CA MET A 1 0.16 -6.71 -16.29
C MET A 1 -0.10 -5.52 -17.21
N GLU A 2 -1.33 -5.28 -17.66
CA GLU A 2 -1.67 -4.12 -18.51
C GLU A 2 -1.33 -2.75 -17.87
N HIS A 3 -1.52 -2.58 -16.56
CA HIS A 3 -1.27 -1.31 -15.88
C HIS A 3 0.21 -0.96 -15.65
N PHE A 4 1.15 -1.84 -16.01
CA PHE A 4 2.59 -1.54 -15.95
C PHE A 4 3.09 -0.79 -17.20
N ASP A 5 2.27 -0.74 -18.25
CA ASP A 5 2.57 -0.05 -19.50
C ASP A 5 3.93 -0.46 -20.10
N PHE A 6 4.25 -1.76 -20.03
CA PHE A 6 5.55 -2.31 -20.40
C PHE A 6 5.94 -1.97 -21.84
N ASP A 7 4.99 -2.02 -22.77
CA ASP A 7 5.25 -1.70 -24.18
C ASP A 7 5.77 -0.26 -24.32
N ARG A 8 5.12 0.70 -23.66
CA ARG A 8 5.58 2.09 -23.65
C ARG A 8 6.95 2.24 -22.98
N GLN A 9 7.20 1.51 -21.89
CA GLN A 9 8.50 1.56 -21.21
C GLN A 9 9.62 0.97 -22.07
N ILE A 10 9.35 -0.12 -22.78
CA ILE A 10 10.29 -0.74 -23.73
C ILE A 10 10.60 0.23 -24.87
N ASP A 11 9.56 0.81 -25.49
CA ASP A 11 9.73 1.81 -26.56
C ASP A 11 10.55 3.01 -26.09
N LYS A 12 10.28 3.52 -24.88
CA LYS A 12 11.04 4.63 -24.29
C LYS A 12 12.50 4.26 -24.06
N LEU A 13 12.80 3.06 -23.56
CA LEU A 13 14.18 2.61 -23.37
C LEU A 13 14.91 2.41 -24.69
N ASP A 14 14.23 1.90 -25.72
CA ASP A 14 14.80 1.70 -27.06
C ASP A 14 15.13 3.04 -27.73
N GLN A 15 14.20 3.99 -27.70
CA GLN A 15 14.40 5.34 -28.24
C GLN A 15 15.55 6.13 -27.59
N ASN A 16 15.94 5.77 -26.37
CA ASN A 16 17.03 6.41 -25.63
C ASN A 16 18.33 5.58 -25.64
N ASP A 17 18.42 4.53 -26.47
CA ASP A 17 19.57 3.60 -26.53
C ASP A 17 19.88 2.91 -25.18
N LEU A 18 18.90 2.83 -24.28
CA LEU A 18 19.04 2.27 -22.93
C LEU A 18 18.57 0.82 -22.83
N LEU A 19 17.74 0.35 -23.76
CA LEU A 19 17.12 -0.98 -23.68
C LEU A 19 18.17 -2.10 -23.63
N TYR A 20 19.07 -2.14 -24.62
CA TYR A 20 20.14 -3.13 -24.67
C TYR A 20 21.05 -3.07 -23.43
N LEU A 21 21.44 -1.86 -23.01
CA LEU A 21 22.31 -1.66 -21.86
C LEU A 21 21.64 -2.19 -20.57
N THR A 22 20.36 -1.89 -20.39
CA THR A 22 19.58 -2.36 -19.24
C THR A 22 19.50 -3.88 -19.23
N ILE A 23 19.07 -4.50 -20.34
CA ILE A 23 18.97 -5.96 -20.45
C ILE A 23 20.33 -6.63 -20.21
N LYS A 24 21.39 -6.09 -20.80
CA LYS A 24 22.75 -6.60 -20.60
C LYS A 24 23.14 -6.58 -19.12
N ARG A 25 22.88 -5.49 -18.40
CA ARG A 25 23.17 -5.41 -16.96
C ARG A 25 22.42 -6.45 -16.15
N PHE A 26 21.13 -6.66 -16.43
CA PHE A 26 20.36 -7.70 -15.76
C PHE A 26 20.88 -9.12 -16.09
N SER A 27 21.36 -9.35 -17.31
CA SER A 27 21.94 -10.64 -17.70
C SER A 27 23.27 -10.97 -17.01
N GLU A 28 23.95 -9.96 -16.45
CA GLU A 28 25.20 -10.14 -15.69
C GLU A 28 24.95 -10.59 -14.23
N ILE A 29 23.68 -10.57 -13.77
CA ILE A 29 23.29 -10.89 -12.40
C ILE A 29 22.48 -12.19 -12.39
N ASP A 30 22.90 -13.15 -11.58
CA ASP A 30 22.15 -14.38 -11.35
C ASP A 30 21.04 -14.14 -10.32
N LEU A 31 19.82 -13.95 -10.82
CA LEU A 31 18.60 -13.77 -10.03
C LEU A 31 17.76 -15.06 -9.95
N HIS A 32 18.36 -16.22 -10.21
CA HIS A 32 17.63 -17.49 -10.09
C HIS A 32 17.15 -17.72 -8.65
N PRO A 33 15.95 -18.31 -8.41
CA PRO A 33 15.41 -18.52 -7.07
C PRO A 33 16.30 -19.31 -6.10
N GLU A 34 17.25 -20.11 -6.63
CA GLU A 34 18.26 -20.83 -5.83
C GLU A 34 19.40 -19.93 -5.33
N ARG A 35 19.64 -18.82 -6.03
CA ARG A 35 20.69 -17.83 -5.74
C ARG A 35 20.14 -16.66 -4.94
N VAL A 36 18.96 -16.19 -5.31
CA VAL A 36 18.22 -15.11 -4.67
C VAL A 36 16.80 -15.60 -4.46
N SER A 37 16.43 -15.84 -3.22
CA SER A 37 15.08 -16.30 -2.88
C SER A 37 14.01 -15.25 -3.23
N ASN A 38 12.75 -15.67 -3.37
CA ASN A 38 11.64 -14.73 -3.61
C ASN A 38 11.51 -13.67 -2.51
N ILE A 39 11.84 -14.03 -1.27
CA ILE A 39 11.85 -13.10 -0.12
C ILE A 39 12.93 -12.03 -0.33
N GLU A 40 14.16 -12.43 -0.69
CA GLU A 40 15.25 -11.50 -0.97
C GLU A 40 14.95 -10.63 -2.19
N MET A 41 14.33 -11.19 -3.24
CA MET A 41 13.87 -10.41 -4.39
C MET A 41 12.80 -9.39 -4.00
N GLY A 42 11.89 -9.73 -3.08
CA GLY A 42 10.93 -8.80 -2.50
C GLY A 42 11.63 -7.61 -1.83
N TYR A 43 12.63 -7.88 -1.00
CA TYR A 43 13.41 -6.81 -0.36
C TYR A 43 14.18 -5.93 -1.36
N VAL A 44 14.75 -6.53 -2.41
CA VAL A 44 15.41 -5.77 -3.48
C VAL A 44 14.41 -4.89 -4.22
N PHE A 45 13.23 -5.42 -4.55
CA PHE A 45 12.17 -4.67 -5.21
C PHE A 45 11.70 -3.48 -4.36
N GLU A 46 11.42 -3.71 -3.08
CA GLU A 46 11.04 -2.65 -2.13
C GLU A 46 12.12 -1.57 -2.00
N GLU A 47 13.39 -1.96 -1.95
CA GLU A 47 14.50 -1.03 -1.84
C GLU A 47 14.65 -0.17 -3.10
N LEU A 48 14.42 -0.74 -4.29
CA LEU A 48 14.37 0.03 -5.54
C LEU A 48 13.24 1.05 -5.51
N ILE A 49 12.04 0.64 -5.11
CA ILE A 49 10.86 1.50 -4.97
C ILE A 49 11.15 2.65 -4.00
N ARG A 50 11.73 2.34 -2.84
CA ARG A 50 12.12 3.33 -1.83
C ARG A 50 13.04 4.38 -2.43
N ARG A 51 14.11 3.95 -3.12
CA ARG A 51 15.07 4.88 -3.75
C ARG A 51 14.41 5.73 -4.82
N PHE A 52 13.60 5.16 -5.71
CA PHE A 52 12.92 5.93 -6.76
C PHE A 52 11.98 6.99 -6.17
N ASN A 53 11.25 6.65 -5.10
CA ASN A 53 10.35 7.59 -4.44
C ASN A 53 11.10 8.69 -3.67
N GLU A 54 12.29 8.42 -3.12
CA GLU A 54 13.13 9.46 -2.48
C GLU A 54 13.66 10.49 -3.47
N TYR A 55 13.80 10.12 -4.75
CA TYR A 55 14.24 11.00 -5.83
C TYR A 55 13.08 11.63 -6.62
N ALA A 56 11.83 11.22 -6.38
CA ALA A 56 10.67 11.86 -6.98
C ALA A 56 10.47 13.26 -6.40
N GLU A 57 10.11 14.25 -7.24
CA GLU A 57 9.85 15.61 -6.75
C GLU A 57 8.72 15.59 -5.72
N ALA A 58 8.82 16.48 -4.72
CA ALA A 58 7.99 16.56 -3.51
C ALA A 58 6.50 16.95 -3.75
N GLY A 59 5.83 16.21 -4.63
CA GLY A 59 4.41 16.35 -4.98
C GLY A 59 3.68 15.01 -5.10
N ASP A 60 4.40 13.90 -5.33
CA ASP A 60 3.79 12.57 -5.31
C ASP A 60 3.69 12.06 -3.87
N HIS A 61 2.47 11.66 -3.49
CA HIS A 61 2.01 11.34 -2.15
C HIS A 61 2.72 10.13 -1.52
N TYR A 62 4.00 10.27 -1.17
CA TYR A 62 4.80 9.26 -0.50
C TYR A 62 4.86 9.51 1.01
N THR A 63 4.61 8.47 1.79
CA THR A 63 4.79 8.50 3.25
C THR A 63 6.21 8.02 3.59
N PRO A 64 7.06 8.83 4.23
CA PRO A 64 8.38 8.38 4.67
C PRO A 64 8.29 7.11 5.53
N ARG A 65 9.22 6.17 5.35
CA ARG A 65 9.16 4.86 6.03
C ARG A 65 9.22 5.00 7.56
N GLU A 66 9.88 6.01 8.08
CA GLU A 66 9.93 6.33 9.51
C GLU A 66 8.54 6.71 10.05
N VAL A 67 7.77 7.46 9.25
CA VAL A 67 6.38 7.82 9.59
C VAL A 67 5.50 6.58 9.55
N ILE A 68 5.64 5.75 8.50
CA ILE A 68 4.91 4.47 8.40
C ILE A 68 5.24 3.57 9.61
N ARG A 69 6.53 3.42 9.96
CA ARG A 69 6.95 2.64 11.13
C ARG A 69 6.29 3.17 12.38
N LEU A 70 6.30 4.47 12.62
CA LEU A 70 5.65 5.06 13.79
C LEU A 70 4.14 4.73 13.81
N MET A 71 3.43 4.95 12.70
CA MET A 71 2.00 4.64 12.60
C MET A 71 1.72 3.16 12.87
N THR A 72 2.53 2.28 12.30
CA THR A 72 2.45 0.82 12.50
C THR A 72 2.66 0.44 13.96
N HIS A 73 3.69 1.00 14.62
CA HIS A 73 3.90 0.76 16.05
C HIS A 73 2.67 1.17 16.85
N LEU A 74 2.15 2.38 16.63
CA LEU A 74 0.97 2.90 17.33
C LEU A 74 -0.26 2.02 17.10
N LEU A 75 -0.45 1.51 15.89
CA LEU A 75 -1.56 0.64 15.52
C LEU A 75 -1.56 -0.66 16.33
N PHE A 76 -0.38 -1.26 16.52
CA PHE A 76 -0.22 -2.50 17.27
C PHE A 76 0.03 -2.31 18.78
N LEU A 77 0.13 -1.07 19.28
CA LEU A 77 0.42 -0.80 20.70
C LEU A 77 -0.67 -1.30 21.65
N HIS A 78 -1.92 -1.30 21.21
CA HIS A 78 -3.08 -1.63 22.05
C HIS A 78 -3.40 -3.12 22.10
N ASP A 79 -2.82 -3.91 21.20
CA ASP A 79 -2.98 -5.34 21.26
C ASP A 79 -2.16 -5.91 22.39
N ASP A 80 -2.78 -6.81 23.14
CA ASP A 80 -2.09 -7.56 24.16
C ASP A 80 -0.91 -8.29 23.48
N ALA A 81 0.31 -8.08 23.98
CA ALA A 81 1.51 -8.68 23.39
C ALA A 81 1.35 -10.21 23.26
N SER A 82 0.55 -10.82 24.14
CA SER A 82 0.19 -12.24 24.08
C SER A 82 -0.64 -12.65 22.86
N ILE A 83 -1.40 -11.73 22.25
CA ILE A 83 -2.17 -11.93 21.01
C ILE A 83 -1.22 -11.86 19.81
N LEU A 84 -0.36 -10.84 19.75
CA LEU A 84 0.59 -10.64 18.65
C LEU A 84 1.66 -11.74 18.57
N THR A 85 1.99 -12.39 19.69
CA THR A 85 2.97 -13.49 19.75
C THR A 85 2.36 -14.89 19.58
N LYS A 86 1.07 -15.03 19.28
CA LYS A 86 0.47 -16.35 19.06
C LYS A 86 1.09 -17.05 17.84
N PRO A 87 1.54 -18.31 17.95
CA PRO A 87 2.04 -19.03 16.80
C PRO A 87 0.98 -19.12 15.69
N GLY A 88 1.36 -18.79 14.45
CA GLY A 88 0.44 -18.83 13.30
C GLY A 88 -0.66 -17.76 13.34
N LEU A 89 -0.46 -16.65 14.07
CA LEU A 89 -1.35 -15.50 14.03
C LEU A 89 -1.52 -15.02 12.59
N THR A 90 -2.75 -14.98 12.12
CA THR A 90 -3.12 -14.32 10.85
C THR A 90 -3.94 -13.09 11.19
N GLN A 91 -3.55 -11.94 10.67
CA GLN A 91 -4.26 -10.67 10.81
C GLN A 91 -4.45 -10.03 9.44
N THR A 92 -5.45 -9.19 9.30
CA THR A 92 -5.79 -8.50 8.07
C THR A 92 -5.59 -6.99 8.23
N LEU A 93 -4.91 -6.36 7.27
CA LEU A 93 -4.63 -4.92 7.27
C LEU A 93 -5.16 -4.28 5.99
N TYR A 94 -5.94 -3.20 6.12
CA TYR A 94 -6.46 -2.47 4.98
C TYR A 94 -5.91 -1.05 4.85
N ASP A 95 -5.51 -0.68 3.63
CA ASP A 95 -5.15 0.68 3.23
C ASP A 95 -6.01 1.15 2.05
N CYS A 96 -6.85 2.17 2.28
CA CYS A 96 -7.77 2.72 1.28
C CYS A 96 -7.12 3.70 0.28
N ALA A 97 -5.84 4.02 0.47
CA ALA A 97 -5.00 4.81 -0.42
C ALA A 97 -3.59 4.17 -0.46
N ALA A 98 -3.56 2.91 -0.91
CA ALA A 98 -2.43 2.00 -0.71
C ALA A 98 -1.12 2.48 -1.34
N GLY A 99 -1.17 3.37 -2.34
CA GLY A 99 -0.01 3.82 -3.08
C GLY A 99 0.78 2.63 -3.62
N THR A 100 2.08 2.59 -3.30
CA THR A 100 2.98 1.51 -3.69
C THR A 100 2.99 0.32 -2.72
N GLY A 101 2.12 0.30 -1.70
CA GLY A 101 2.05 -0.79 -0.70
C GLY A 101 3.00 -0.63 0.49
N GLY A 102 3.54 0.57 0.69
CA GLY A 102 4.53 0.83 1.76
C GLY A 102 4.01 0.57 3.17
N MET A 103 2.74 0.88 3.45
CA MET A 103 2.11 0.63 4.75
C MET A 103 2.05 -0.86 5.07
N GLY A 104 1.54 -1.68 4.13
CA GLY A 104 1.47 -3.14 4.28
C GLY A 104 2.84 -3.78 4.48
N SER A 105 3.83 -3.34 3.70
CA SER A 105 5.20 -3.87 3.78
C SER A 105 5.84 -3.63 5.16
N VAL A 106 5.75 -2.41 5.69
CA VAL A 106 6.30 -2.10 7.03
C VAL A 106 5.53 -2.82 8.13
N ALA A 107 4.20 -2.94 8.00
CA ALA A 107 3.40 -3.65 8.97
C ALA A 107 3.74 -5.14 9.03
N GLN A 108 3.93 -5.79 7.88
CA GLN A 108 4.36 -7.18 7.81
C GLN A 108 5.76 -7.37 8.38
N GLU A 109 6.70 -6.46 8.09
CA GLU A 109 8.06 -6.46 8.67
C GLU A 109 8.01 -6.31 10.20
N TYR A 110 7.21 -5.36 10.70
CA TYR A 110 7.03 -5.15 12.14
C TYR A 110 6.50 -6.40 12.82
N LEU A 111 5.47 -7.01 12.25
CA LEU A 111 4.84 -8.21 12.82
C LEU A 111 5.80 -9.40 12.85
N LEU A 112 6.58 -9.62 11.77
CA LEU A 112 7.58 -10.70 11.72
C LEU A 112 8.71 -10.51 12.74
N ASN A 113 9.12 -9.26 12.99
CA ASN A 113 10.14 -8.95 14.01
C ASN A 113 9.67 -9.29 15.43
N GLN A 114 8.36 -9.22 15.69
CA GLN A 114 7.77 -9.60 16.98
C GLN A 114 7.43 -11.10 17.04
N ASN A 115 6.96 -11.66 15.93
CA ASN A 115 6.51 -13.03 15.80
C ASN A 115 6.87 -13.59 14.42
N PRO A 116 7.97 -14.37 14.31
CA PRO A 116 8.43 -14.92 13.03
C PRO A 116 7.46 -15.88 12.34
N THR A 117 6.40 -16.31 13.02
CA THR A 117 5.37 -17.20 12.48
C THR A 117 4.07 -16.49 12.15
N ALA A 118 3.99 -15.18 12.38
CA ALA A 118 2.81 -14.40 12.07
C ALA A 118 2.73 -14.09 10.58
N HIS A 119 1.50 -13.97 10.10
CA HIS A 119 1.17 -13.61 8.74
C HIS A 119 0.21 -12.41 8.75
N LEU A 120 0.52 -11.40 7.95
CA LEU A 120 -0.33 -10.23 7.75
C LEU A 120 -0.86 -10.28 6.32
N GLU A 121 -2.16 -10.48 6.16
CA GLU A 121 -2.80 -10.40 4.86
C GLU A 121 -3.12 -8.94 4.56
N PHE A 122 -2.42 -8.35 3.59
CA PHE A 122 -2.57 -6.94 3.24
C PHE A 122 -3.61 -6.75 2.13
N PHE A 123 -4.51 -5.79 2.34
CA PHE A 123 -5.54 -5.36 1.41
C PHE A 123 -5.35 -3.88 1.10
N GLY A 124 -5.54 -3.53 -0.17
CA GLY A 124 -5.29 -2.18 -0.64
C GLY A 124 -6.21 -1.74 -1.76
N GLN A 125 -6.61 -0.48 -1.74
CA GLN A 125 -7.23 0.18 -2.87
C GLN A 125 -6.41 1.40 -3.30
N GLU A 126 -6.15 1.51 -4.59
CA GLU A 126 -5.38 2.62 -5.15
C GLU A 126 -6.03 3.12 -6.44
N ILE A 127 -6.06 4.44 -6.63
CA ILE A 127 -6.66 5.09 -7.80
C ILE A 127 -5.66 5.26 -8.94
N ASN A 128 -4.38 5.46 -8.62
CA ASN A 128 -3.29 5.61 -9.56
C ASN A 128 -2.87 4.25 -10.14
N PRO A 129 -3.01 4.01 -11.46
CA PRO A 129 -2.69 2.73 -12.07
C PRO A 129 -1.23 2.28 -11.92
N GLU A 130 -0.28 3.22 -11.88
CA GLU A 130 1.15 2.93 -11.75
C GLU A 130 1.49 2.48 -10.33
N SER A 131 1.06 3.24 -9.32
CA SER A 131 1.18 2.87 -7.90
C SER A 131 0.49 1.53 -7.61
N TYR A 132 -0.71 1.33 -8.17
CA TYR A 132 -1.44 0.08 -8.11
C TYR A 132 -0.64 -1.10 -8.67
N ALA A 133 -0.08 -0.93 -9.87
CA ALA A 133 0.70 -1.98 -10.53
C ALA A 133 1.93 -2.34 -9.69
N ILE A 134 2.62 -1.34 -9.17
CA ILE A 134 3.75 -1.49 -8.26
C ILE A 134 3.36 -2.28 -7.00
N CYS A 135 2.30 -1.86 -6.31
CA CYS A 135 1.82 -2.51 -5.08
C CYS A 135 1.46 -3.97 -5.37
N LYS A 136 0.76 -4.22 -6.49
CA LYS A 136 0.40 -5.57 -6.91
C LYS A 136 1.60 -6.45 -7.27
N ALA A 137 2.65 -5.90 -7.87
CA ALA A 137 3.89 -6.62 -8.14
C ALA A 137 4.60 -7.03 -6.85
N ASP A 138 4.65 -6.14 -5.86
CA ASP A 138 5.26 -6.42 -4.56
C ASP A 138 4.62 -7.65 -3.89
N LEU A 139 3.29 -7.72 -3.85
CA LEU A 139 2.56 -8.87 -3.32
C LEU A 139 2.84 -10.15 -4.12
N LEU A 140 2.86 -10.07 -5.45
CA LEU A 140 3.17 -11.23 -6.30
C LEU A 140 4.57 -11.78 -6.05
N ILE A 141 5.57 -10.92 -5.88
CA ILE A 141 6.96 -11.32 -5.60
C ILE A 141 7.05 -12.02 -4.24
N LYS A 142 6.30 -11.53 -3.25
CA LYS A 142 6.20 -12.12 -1.91
C LYS A 142 5.36 -13.41 -1.86
N GLY A 143 4.67 -13.74 -2.96
CA GLY A 143 3.81 -14.93 -3.04
C GLY A 143 2.43 -14.74 -2.40
N GLU A 144 2.01 -13.48 -2.20
CA GLU A 144 0.71 -13.12 -1.64
C GLU A 144 -0.38 -13.01 -2.72
N ASP A 145 -1.65 -12.94 -2.28
CA ASP A 145 -2.77 -12.85 -3.19
C ASP A 145 -2.93 -11.44 -3.78
N ALA A 146 -2.50 -11.30 -5.03
CA ALA A 146 -2.61 -10.07 -5.80
C ALA A 146 -4.06 -9.58 -6.04
N ARG A 147 -5.10 -10.37 -5.72
CA ARG A 147 -6.51 -9.94 -5.72
C ARG A 147 -6.86 -9.04 -4.54
N ASN A 148 -6.00 -9.00 -3.52
CA ASN A 148 -6.17 -8.15 -2.35
C ASN A 148 -5.84 -6.68 -2.65
N ILE A 149 -5.25 -6.38 -3.82
CA ILE A 149 -5.07 -5.01 -4.31
C ILE A 149 -6.05 -4.73 -5.45
N ARG A 150 -6.89 -3.69 -5.28
CA ARG A 150 -7.94 -3.31 -6.25
C ARG A 150 -7.69 -1.90 -6.80
N LEU A 151 -7.87 -1.72 -8.10
CA LEU A 151 -7.69 -0.44 -8.79
C LEU A 151 -9.03 0.30 -8.82
N GLY A 152 -9.10 1.47 -8.18
CA GLY A 152 -10.31 2.29 -8.18
C GLY A 152 -10.30 3.40 -7.13
N ASN A 153 -11.22 4.35 -7.27
CA ASN A 153 -11.38 5.43 -6.31
C ASN A 153 -12.26 4.98 -5.12
N THR A 154 -11.66 4.88 -3.94
CA THR A 154 -12.31 4.43 -2.70
C THR A 154 -13.49 5.31 -2.27
N LEU A 155 -13.48 6.61 -2.60
CA LEU A 155 -14.57 7.54 -2.23
C LEU A 155 -15.81 7.42 -3.10
N SER A 156 -15.66 7.02 -4.36
CA SER A 156 -16.77 6.90 -5.31
C SER A 156 -17.19 5.47 -5.60
N ASN A 157 -16.28 4.52 -5.39
CA ASN A 157 -16.46 3.11 -5.66
C ASN A 157 -15.58 2.32 -4.69
N ASP A 158 -16.11 2.09 -3.49
CA ASP A 158 -15.50 1.18 -2.54
C ASP A 158 -15.51 -0.24 -3.12
N LEU A 159 -14.32 -0.79 -3.32
CA LEU A 159 -14.19 -2.13 -3.82
C LEU A 159 -14.18 -3.16 -2.70
N PHE A 160 -14.14 -2.80 -1.42
CA PHE A 160 -14.21 -3.71 -0.27
C PHE A 160 -15.46 -3.50 0.62
N PRO A 161 -16.68 -3.31 0.05
CA PRO A 161 -17.83 -2.78 0.80
C PRO A 161 -18.45 -3.75 1.82
N HIS A 162 -18.03 -5.01 1.81
CA HIS A 162 -18.54 -6.09 2.67
C HIS A 162 -17.44 -6.82 3.42
N ASP A 163 -16.19 -6.40 3.24
CA ASP A 163 -15.04 -6.98 3.88
C ASP A 163 -14.80 -6.28 5.23
N THR A 164 -14.29 -7.02 6.20
CA THR A 164 -13.91 -6.49 7.52
C THR A 164 -12.46 -6.83 7.77
N PHE A 165 -11.72 -5.88 8.33
CA PHE A 165 -10.29 -6.00 8.57
C PHE A 165 -9.99 -5.79 10.05
N ASP A 166 -8.96 -6.47 10.54
CA ASP A 166 -8.49 -6.33 11.93
C ASP A 166 -7.89 -4.93 12.16
N TYR A 167 -7.23 -4.39 11.13
CA TYR A 167 -6.57 -3.10 11.19
C TYR A 167 -6.82 -2.25 9.94
N LEU A 168 -6.84 -0.94 10.13
CA LEU A 168 -6.88 0.06 9.06
C LEU A 168 -5.72 1.04 9.25
N ILE A 169 -4.94 1.25 8.19
CA ILE A 169 -3.86 2.24 8.16
C ILE A 169 -3.85 2.88 6.77
N SER A 170 -3.82 4.20 6.69
CA SER A 170 -3.79 4.87 5.40
C SER A 170 -3.19 6.26 5.49
N ASN A 171 -2.60 6.73 4.39
CA ASN A 171 -2.23 8.12 4.20
C ASN A 171 -2.89 8.66 2.91
N PRO A 172 -4.17 9.07 2.99
CA PRO A 172 -4.88 9.58 1.82
C PRO A 172 -4.24 10.87 1.28
N PRO A 173 -4.37 11.15 -0.03
CA PRO A 173 -3.73 12.30 -0.66
C PRO A 173 -4.21 13.63 -0.06
N TYR A 174 -3.26 14.52 0.25
CA TYR A 174 -3.54 15.85 0.79
C TYR A 174 -3.89 16.83 -0.34
N GLY A 175 -4.96 17.61 -0.18
CA GLY A 175 -5.27 18.75 -1.04
C GLY A 175 -5.91 18.45 -2.40
N VAL A 176 -6.29 17.20 -2.69
CA VAL A 176 -7.05 16.84 -3.89
C VAL A 176 -8.51 17.30 -3.75
N ASP A 177 -9.06 17.96 -4.78
CA ASP A 177 -10.45 18.44 -4.77
C ASP A 177 -11.44 17.28 -4.84
N TRP A 178 -12.12 17.02 -3.73
CA TRP A 178 -13.10 15.95 -3.58
C TRP A 178 -14.49 16.31 -4.14
N LYS A 179 -14.70 17.55 -4.61
CA LYS A 179 -16.01 18.00 -5.15
C LYS A 179 -16.53 17.13 -6.29
N SER A 180 -15.61 16.57 -7.09
CA SER A 180 -15.97 15.64 -8.17
C SER A 180 -16.63 14.35 -7.66
N TYR A 181 -16.42 13.99 -6.39
CA TYR A 181 -16.95 12.79 -5.73
C TYR A 181 -17.98 13.09 -4.63
N GLU A 182 -18.24 14.36 -4.33
CA GLU A 182 -19.13 14.83 -3.26
C GLU A 182 -20.52 14.17 -3.31
N LYS A 183 -21.08 14.01 -4.52
CA LYS A 183 -22.40 13.41 -4.69
C LYS A 183 -22.43 11.94 -4.29
N ALA A 184 -21.39 11.17 -4.63
CA ALA A 184 -21.30 9.76 -4.27
C ALA A 184 -21.20 9.61 -2.74
N ILE A 185 -20.31 10.41 -2.12
CA ILE A 185 -20.10 10.42 -0.67
C ILE A 185 -21.39 10.80 0.08
N LYS A 186 -22.10 11.85 -0.36
CA LYS A 186 -23.36 12.28 0.26
C LYS A 186 -24.46 11.23 0.13
N ASN A 187 -24.61 10.65 -1.04
CA ASN A 187 -25.59 9.59 -1.27
C ASN A 187 -25.35 8.39 -0.36
N GLU A 188 -24.10 7.95 -0.24
CA GLU A 188 -23.72 6.84 0.64
C GLU A 188 -24.01 7.16 2.11
N HIS A 189 -23.64 8.35 2.58
CA HIS A 189 -23.89 8.79 3.95
C HIS A 189 -25.38 8.77 4.31
N GLU A 190 -26.23 9.23 3.39
CA GLU A 190 -27.68 9.32 3.60
C GLU A 190 -28.40 7.96 3.59
N HIS A 191 -27.87 6.98 2.84
CA HIS A 191 -28.60 5.74 2.55
C HIS A 191 -27.99 4.48 3.17
N GLU A 192 -26.69 4.45 3.44
CA GLU A 192 -25.99 3.19 3.76
C GLU A 192 -25.41 3.13 5.17
N ASN A 193 -25.37 4.24 5.92
CA ASN A 193 -24.87 4.29 7.31
C ASN A 193 -23.52 3.54 7.49
N LYS A 194 -22.67 3.56 6.43
CA LYS A 194 -21.50 2.71 6.27
C LYS A 194 -20.21 3.33 6.82
N VAL A 195 -19.26 2.43 7.10
CA VAL A 195 -17.90 2.60 7.64
C VAL A 195 -16.99 3.52 6.80
N LEU A 196 -17.39 3.91 5.59
CA LEU A 196 -16.73 4.97 4.83
C LEU A 196 -16.69 6.29 5.60
N MET A 197 -17.52 6.43 6.65
CA MET A 197 -17.37 7.43 7.70
C MET A 197 -15.93 7.51 8.24
N VAL A 198 -15.17 6.42 8.41
CA VAL A 198 -13.77 6.49 8.89
C VAL A 198 -12.83 7.10 7.85
N VAL A 199 -12.99 6.79 6.55
CA VAL A 199 -12.13 7.34 5.47
C VAL A 199 -12.56 8.75 5.09
N SER A 200 -13.86 9.00 4.96
CA SER A 200 -14.48 10.33 4.84
C SER A 200 -14.09 11.22 6.02
N ASP A 201 -14.15 10.71 7.25
CA ASP A 201 -13.82 11.46 8.46
C ASP A 201 -12.31 11.58 8.64
N LEU A 202 -11.47 10.62 8.21
CA LEU A 202 -10.01 10.80 8.11
C LEU A 202 -9.66 11.92 7.12
N VAL A 203 -10.27 11.94 5.94
CA VAL A 203 -10.09 13.00 4.93
C VAL A 203 -10.63 14.35 5.43
N ARG A 204 -11.77 14.36 6.15
CA ARG A 204 -12.31 15.59 6.80
C ARG A 204 -11.46 16.06 7.98
N LEU A 205 -10.95 15.17 8.84
CA LEU A 205 -10.11 15.50 10.00
C LEU A 205 -8.78 16.10 9.56
N VAL A 206 -8.16 15.52 8.54
CA VAL A 206 -6.90 16.00 7.97
C VAL A 206 -7.03 17.40 7.37
N GLN A 207 -8.20 17.73 6.78
CA GLN A 207 -8.41 19.02 6.12
C GLN A 207 -9.00 20.11 7.01
N VAL A 208 -9.68 19.76 8.11
CA VAL A 208 -10.42 20.74 8.96
C VAL A 208 -9.74 21.05 10.30
N THR A 209 -8.90 20.16 10.85
CA THR A 209 -8.44 20.31 12.24
C THR A 209 -6.95 20.04 12.41
N GLY A 210 -6.17 21.11 12.63
CA GLY A 210 -4.78 21.03 13.10
C GLY A 210 -4.68 20.49 14.52
N SER A 211 -4.80 19.16 14.68
CA SER A 211 -4.75 18.32 15.91
C SER A 211 -6.14 17.93 16.43
N TYR A 212 -6.38 16.62 16.64
CA TYR A 212 -6.91 15.97 17.87
C TYR A 212 -6.98 14.42 17.65
N TYR A 213 -6.90 13.67 18.76
CA TYR A 213 -6.81 12.21 18.86
C TYR A 213 -8.17 11.50 18.79
N PHE A 214 -8.21 10.28 18.24
CA PHE A 214 -9.39 9.39 18.34
C PHE A 214 -9.30 8.47 19.56
N SER A 215 -10.41 8.36 20.27
CA SER A 215 -10.73 7.34 21.28
C SER A 215 -11.80 6.46 20.68
N CYS A 216 -11.52 5.16 20.50
CA CYS A 216 -12.51 4.18 20.05
C CYS A 216 -13.29 3.65 21.26
N THR A 217 -14.62 3.77 21.24
CA THR A 217 -15.54 3.02 22.13
C THR A 217 -16.13 1.84 21.40
#